data_AF-A0A818F410-F1
#
_entry.id   AF-A0A818F410-F1
#
_cell.length_a   1.000
_cell.length_b   1.000
_cell.length_c   1.000
_cell.angle_alpha   90.00
_cell.angle_beta   90.00
_cell.angle_gamma   90.00
#
_symmetry.space_group_name_H-M   'P 1'
#
loop_
_entity.id
_entity.type
_entity.pdbx_description
1 polymer ?
#
loop_
_entity_poly.entity_id
_entity_poly.type
_entity_poly.pdbx_seq_one_letter_code
_entity_poly.pdbx_strand_id
1 'polypeptide(L)'
;MDDSTLQKPNVYNRYLPFYDSIQRQAYAEFDEIRMHLSRIIQLREIRPGFSVWSSKLQQFISLYGYHFTKSDHLKLIDFYLSILSADNLSLIDVRICFNLLEVLLNGIEQSFFNCIRCCRFYFSATATQEILDEFRPWLCPFDSAFGDAMYFFDWFLPVNLPPNLHNQGFKESKADRIWQFKPLQSYRLTEQDITDFVNCAEEYVFISIFNKTYQEDAAKAFRHLAMLRPELVVPAIVEQLFSSVNSINEPHRFTSSLSCLTGITRQIVQQTLNFPQGQTYVLPLLISVLSGIDSNDFDKTSKTFQFLKAILMLITCVDCSSAINIPNDLTEVEKEVCLLTAQFEDFIIEFLNRTFQMVDSLSTEVFDGWVATTANDVNTEIELTPVIPGIIEQCSSKIFQVVQEKIINFLAASSFTPRVSKLLTDLVQPILEANPIETLKYIMPQTCERIEKIMHDSEATILTDHKGDMELTWCLILFSKLLQARGDTLLVYKSMISSVFHRCIHIIHKKSYEAIANAAKNLLKSFSYVYPIDYRLTVENIDGPFSDFLPIRVSLFCFQKEKVTISSGMGSTCGI
;
A
#
# COMPACT_ATOMS: atom_id res chain seq x y z
N MET A 1 -14.90 15.19 -26.28
CA MET A 1 -13.81 14.69 -27.13
C MET A 1 -13.70 13.19 -26.92
N ASP A 2 -13.25 12.44 -27.92
CA ASP A 2 -13.03 10.99 -27.80
C ASP A 2 -11.78 10.72 -26.96
N ASP A 3 -11.90 9.84 -25.95
CA ASP A 3 -10.84 9.47 -25.01
C ASP A 3 -9.60 8.90 -25.72
N SER A 4 -9.76 8.43 -26.97
CA SER A 4 -8.69 7.94 -27.84
C SER A 4 -7.60 8.98 -28.17
N THR A 5 -7.88 10.27 -27.95
CA THR A 5 -6.96 11.38 -28.24
C THR A 5 -6.09 11.82 -27.06
N LEU A 6 -6.38 11.30 -25.86
CA LEU A 6 -5.67 11.61 -24.61
C LEU A 6 -4.43 10.73 -24.45
N GLN A 7 -3.33 11.27 -23.91
CA GLN A 7 -2.07 10.51 -23.84
C GLN A 7 -2.04 9.46 -22.72
N LYS A 8 -2.24 9.89 -21.47
CA LYS A 8 -2.08 9.04 -20.28
C LYS A 8 -2.90 9.60 -19.12
N PRO A 9 -4.24 9.49 -19.19
CA PRO A 9 -5.08 9.88 -18.07
C PRO A 9 -4.80 9.00 -16.85
N ASN A 10 -5.10 9.53 -15.67
CA ASN A 10 -5.03 8.77 -14.44
C ASN A 10 -6.03 7.61 -14.48
N VAL A 11 -5.51 6.38 -14.54
CA VAL A 11 -6.30 5.16 -14.70
C VAL A 11 -7.25 4.93 -13.52
N TYR A 12 -6.91 5.42 -12.32
CA TYR A 12 -7.71 5.21 -11.11
C TYR A 12 -9.04 5.96 -11.15
N ASN A 13 -9.12 7.09 -11.87
CA ASN A 13 -10.34 7.89 -11.94
C ASN A 13 -11.52 7.12 -12.54
N ARG A 14 -11.25 6.13 -13.41
CA ARG A 14 -12.26 5.27 -14.04
C ARG A 14 -13.06 4.41 -13.06
N TYR A 15 -12.52 4.13 -11.88
CA TYR A 15 -13.18 3.30 -10.86
C TYR A 15 -13.98 4.12 -9.85
N LEU A 16 -14.01 5.45 -9.99
CA LEU A 16 -14.80 6.30 -9.10
C LEU A 16 -16.28 6.25 -9.49
N PRO A 17 -17.23 6.21 -8.52
CA PRO A 17 -18.66 6.13 -8.80
C PRO A 17 -19.23 7.30 -9.64
N PHE A 18 -18.47 8.39 -9.76
CA PHE A 18 -18.85 9.64 -10.43
C PHE A 18 -17.87 10.00 -11.57
N TYR A 19 -17.28 8.99 -12.22
CA TYR A 19 -16.30 9.18 -13.30
C TYR A 19 -16.79 10.08 -14.45
N ASP A 20 -18.06 9.94 -14.87
CA ASP A 20 -18.64 10.77 -15.96
C ASP A 20 -18.63 12.28 -15.64
N SER A 21 -18.76 12.63 -14.35
CA SER A 21 -18.67 14.01 -13.89
C SER A 21 -17.22 14.48 -13.84
N ILE A 22 -16.30 13.61 -13.38
CA ILE A 22 -14.85 13.89 -13.37
C ILE A 22 -14.33 14.17 -14.77
N GLN A 23 -14.73 13.37 -15.77
CA GLN A 23 -14.26 13.54 -17.13
C GLN A 23 -14.68 14.90 -17.70
N ARG A 24 -15.93 15.31 -17.49
CA ARG A 24 -16.43 16.63 -17.90
C ARG A 24 -15.71 17.77 -17.17
N GLN A 25 -15.49 17.62 -15.87
CA GLN A 25 -14.77 18.61 -15.06
C GLN A 25 -13.31 18.76 -15.51
N ALA A 26 -12.62 17.66 -15.80
CA ALA A 26 -11.24 17.69 -16.28
C ALA A 26 -11.11 18.46 -17.60
N TYR A 27 -12.02 18.26 -18.55
CA TYR A 27 -12.03 19.05 -19.79
C TYR A 27 -12.20 20.56 -19.53
N ALA A 28 -13.17 20.92 -18.68
CA ALA A 28 -13.45 22.32 -18.36
C ALA A 28 -12.28 23.00 -17.61
N GLU A 29 -11.69 22.31 -16.63
CA GLU A 29 -10.54 22.81 -15.87
C GLU A 29 -9.31 22.98 -16.76
N PHE A 30 -9.03 22.02 -17.65
CA PHE A 30 -7.91 22.15 -18.58
C PHE A 30 -8.09 23.31 -19.56
N ASP A 31 -9.31 23.49 -20.09
CA ASP A 31 -9.62 24.62 -20.96
C ASP A 31 -9.44 25.96 -20.24
N GLU A 32 -9.84 26.04 -18.97
CA GLU A 32 -9.62 27.22 -18.14
C GLU A 32 -8.13 27.50 -17.92
N ILE A 33 -7.35 26.47 -17.57
CA ILE A 33 -5.89 26.58 -17.38
C ILE A 33 -5.22 27.05 -18.67
N ARG A 34 -5.53 26.41 -19.80
CA ARG A 34 -4.99 26.73 -21.12
C ARG A 34 -5.30 28.18 -21.51
N MET A 35 -6.53 28.62 -21.31
CA MET A 35 -6.95 30.00 -21.59
C MET A 35 -6.12 30.99 -20.76
N HIS A 36 -5.97 30.76 -19.46
CA HIS A 36 -5.26 31.71 -18.61
C HIS A 36 -3.74 31.70 -18.82
N LEU A 37 -3.12 30.53 -19.06
CA LEU A 37 -1.72 30.45 -19.46
C LEU A 37 -1.46 31.21 -20.77
N SER A 38 -2.37 31.12 -21.74
CA SER A 38 -2.25 31.89 -22.99
C SER A 38 -2.37 33.41 -22.78
N ARG A 39 -3.24 33.84 -21.86
CA ARG A 39 -3.41 35.27 -21.50
C ARG A 39 -2.16 35.86 -20.86
N ILE A 40 -1.44 35.08 -20.05
CA ILE A 40 -0.19 35.53 -19.42
C ILE A 40 0.84 35.97 -20.48
N ILE A 41 0.96 35.22 -21.58
CA ILE A 41 1.83 35.62 -22.70
C ILE A 41 1.29 36.87 -23.39
N GLN A 42 -0.02 36.91 -23.69
CA GLN A 42 -0.63 38.04 -24.40
C GLN A 42 -0.47 39.35 -23.64
N LEU A 43 -0.63 39.32 -22.32
CA LEU A 43 -0.53 40.48 -21.46
C LEU A 43 0.92 40.81 -21.06
N ARG A 44 1.87 39.88 -21.27
CA ARG A 44 3.26 39.95 -20.79
C ARG A 44 3.38 40.19 -19.27
N GLU A 45 2.34 39.83 -18.53
CA GLU A 45 2.28 39.95 -17.08
C GLU A 45 2.47 38.58 -16.43
N ILE A 46 3.70 38.31 -16.01
CA ILE A 46 4.05 37.04 -15.34
C ILE A 46 3.40 37.00 -13.94
N ARG A 47 3.29 38.13 -13.24
CA ARG A 47 2.78 38.16 -11.86
C ARG A 47 1.42 38.85 -11.75
N PRO A 48 0.48 38.31 -10.95
CA PRO A 48 0.57 37.09 -10.13
C PRO A 48 0.16 35.81 -10.88
N GLY A 49 -0.35 35.94 -12.12
CA GLY A 49 -1.06 34.87 -12.82
C GLY A 49 -0.23 33.62 -13.10
N PHE A 50 1.03 33.76 -13.48
CA PHE A 50 1.88 32.62 -13.88
C PHE A 50 2.01 31.58 -12.77
N SER A 51 2.29 32.03 -11.54
CA SER A 51 2.43 31.14 -10.39
C SER A 51 1.13 30.40 -10.06
N VAL A 52 -0.01 31.11 -10.08
CA VAL A 52 -1.32 30.54 -9.77
C VAL A 52 -1.72 29.49 -10.79
N TRP A 53 -1.63 29.79 -12.08
CA TRP A 53 -2.08 28.89 -13.15
C TRP A 53 -1.12 27.73 -13.39
N SER A 54 0.18 27.93 -13.13
CA SER A 54 1.16 26.85 -13.12
C SER A 54 0.94 25.88 -11.95
N SER A 55 0.63 26.39 -10.76
CA SER A 55 0.24 25.56 -9.61
C SER A 55 -1.05 24.78 -9.89
N LYS A 56 -2.06 25.42 -10.49
CA LYS A 56 -3.29 24.75 -10.94
C LYS A 56 -3.01 23.65 -11.97
N LEU A 57 -2.11 23.87 -12.93
CA LEU A 57 -1.70 22.84 -13.89
C LEU A 57 -1.02 21.65 -13.21
N GLN A 58 -0.14 21.91 -12.24
CA GLN A 58 0.50 20.85 -11.46
C GLN A 58 -0.52 20.01 -10.69
N GLN A 59 -1.50 20.68 -10.04
CA GLN A 59 -2.61 20.00 -9.37
C GLN A 59 -3.46 19.21 -10.36
N PHE A 60 -3.77 19.77 -11.53
CA PHE A 60 -4.50 19.10 -12.60
C PHE A 60 -3.80 17.79 -13.03
N ILE A 61 -2.50 17.83 -13.30
CA ILE A 61 -1.74 16.64 -13.69
C ILE A 61 -1.73 15.60 -12.56
N SER A 62 -1.63 16.03 -11.30
CA SER A 62 -1.67 15.12 -10.15
C SER A 62 -3.01 14.39 -10.01
N LEU A 63 -4.12 15.05 -10.31
CA LEU A 63 -5.47 14.50 -10.18
C LEU A 63 -5.87 13.66 -11.41
N TYR A 64 -5.65 14.20 -12.61
CA TYR A 64 -6.19 13.62 -13.84
C TYR A 64 -5.13 12.96 -14.74
N GLY A 65 -3.85 13.04 -14.39
CA GLY A 65 -2.75 12.65 -15.27
C GLY A 65 -2.63 13.58 -16.48
N TYR A 66 -2.12 13.07 -17.59
CA TYR A 66 -2.06 13.82 -18.86
C TYR A 66 -3.40 13.75 -19.59
N HIS A 67 -4.44 14.33 -18.97
CA HIS A 67 -5.79 14.44 -19.51
C HIS A 67 -5.89 15.60 -20.52
N PHE A 68 -4.99 15.58 -21.50
CA PHE A 68 -4.93 16.53 -22.62
C PHE A 68 -4.26 15.86 -23.83
N THR A 69 -4.38 16.50 -25.00
CA THR A 69 -3.87 15.93 -26.26
C THR A 69 -2.34 16.02 -26.35
N LYS A 70 -1.73 15.21 -27.23
CA LYS A 70 -0.29 15.34 -27.54
C LYS A 70 0.07 16.72 -28.07
N SER A 71 -0.80 17.34 -28.85
CA SER A 71 -0.56 18.70 -29.35
C SER A 71 -0.52 19.72 -28.22
N ASP A 72 -1.41 19.60 -27.23
CA ASP A 72 -1.44 20.53 -26.10
C ASP A 72 -0.26 20.29 -25.17
N HIS A 73 0.15 19.04 -24.98
CA HIS A 73 1.35 18.70 -24.22
C HIS A 73 2.59 19.41 -24.78
N LEU A 74 2.84 19.30 -26.09
CA LEU A 74 3.99 19.98 -26.72
C LEU A 74 3.94 21.49 -26.53
N LYS A 75 2.76 22.10 -26.69
CA LYS A 75 2.58 23.55 -26.44
C LYS A 75 2.87 23.95 -25.01
N LEU A 76 2.55 23.12 -24.02
CA LEU A 76 2.89 23.36 -22.61
C LEU A 76 4.41 23.30 -22.39
N ILE A 77 5.10 22.32 -22.97
CA ILE A 77 6.56 22.22 -22.89
C ILE A 77 7.20 23.45 -23.52
N ASP A 78 6.80 23.80 -24.74
CA ASP A 78 7.30 24.98 -25.45
C ASP A 78 7.03 26.27 -24.67
N PHE A 79 5.85 26.37 -24.03
CA PHE A 79 5.47 27.50 -23.17
C PHE A 79 6.46 27.67 -22.01
N TYR A 80 6.72 26.62 -21.24
CA TYR A 80 7.62 26.72 -20.07
C TYR A 80 9.09 26.92 -20.47
N LEU A 81 9.55 26.32 -21.58
CA LEU A 81 10.89 26.59 -22.13
C LEU A 81 11.04 28.03 -22.63
N SER A 82 9.99 28.58 -23.25
CA SER A 82 9.99 29.98 -23.72
C SER A 82 10.07 30.96 -22.55
N ILE A 83 9.42 30.67 -21.42
CA ILE A 83 9.51 31.50 -20.21
C ILE A 83 10.91 31.44 -19.59
N LEU A 84 11.54 30.26 -19.56
CA LEU A 84 12.93 30.12 -19.10
C LEU A 84 13.93 30.90 -19.95
N SER A 85 13.60 31.15 -21.22
CA SER A 85 14.43 31.93 -22.14
C SER A 85 14.22 33.45 -22.02
N ALA A 86 13.33 33.91 -21.14
CA ALA A 86 13.04 35.32 -20.95
C ALA A 86 14.07 36.01 -20.04
N ASP A 87 14.45 37.24 -20.40
CA ASP A 87 15.36 38.07 -19.61
C ASP A 87 14.72 38.48 -18.27
N ASN A 88 15.53 38.55 -17.20
CA ASN A 88 15.13 38.98 -15.85
C ASN A 88 14.04 38.13 -15.17
N LEU A 89 14.04 36.82 -15.40
CA LEU A 89 13.14 35.89 -14.70
C LEU A 89 13.54 35.73 -13.22
N SER A 90 12.55 35.75 -12.31
CA SER A 90 12.84 35.53 -10.89
C SER A 90 13.13 34.06 -10.58
N LEU A 91 13.96 33.77 -9.57
CA LEU A 91 14.27 32.39 -9.15
C LEU A 91 13.04 31.53 -8.83
N ILE A 92 11.94 32.17 -8.39
CA ILE A 92 10.67 31.47 -8.11
C ILE A 92 10.03 31.00 -9.42
N ASP A 93 9.98 31.86 -10.43
CA ASP A 93 9.39 31.55 -11.74
C ASP A 93 10.24 30.51 -12.49
N VAL A 94 11.57 30.60 -12.36
CA VAL A 94 12.51 29.56 -12.82
C VAL A 94 12.17 28.21 -12.21
N ARG A 95 12.05 28.14 -10.89
CA ARG A 95 11.71 26.89 -10.17
C ARG A 95 10.37 26.31 -10.60
N ILE A 96 9.35 27.15 -10.81
CA ILE A 96 8.03 26.72 -11.28
C ILE A 96 8.14 26.07 -12.67
N CYS A 97 8.88 26.69 -13.60
CA CYS A 97 9.08 26.12 -14.93
C CYS A 97 9.77 24.76 -14.86
N PHE A 98 10.84 24.63 -14.07
CA PHE A 98 11.57 23.36 -13.93
C PHE A 98 10.70 22.26 -13.33
N ASN A 99 9.96 22.54 -12.26
CA ASN A 99 9.07 21.55 -11.65
C ASN A 99 8.00 21.05 -12.65
N LEU A 100 7.43 21.94 -13.46
CA LEU A 100 6.42 21.56 -14.46
C LEU A 100 7.01 20.84 -15.65
N LEU A 101 8.18 21.29 -16.15
CA LEU A 101 8.88 20.61 -17.23
C LEU A 101 9.30 19.19 -16.81
N GLU A 102 9.78 19.01 -15.59
CA GLU A 102 10.10 17.69 -15.06
C GLU A 102 8.88 16.77 -15.05
N VAL A 103 7.74 17.26 -14.57
CA VAL A 103 6.47 16.52 -14.62
C VAL A 103 6.13 16.18 -16.06
N LEU A 104 6.04 17.16 -16.97
CA LEU A 104 5.67 16.97 -18.37
C LEU A 104 6.61 16.01 -19.13
N LEU A 105 7.90 16.04 -18.83
CA LEU A 105 8.93 15.20 -19.46
C LEU A 105 9.06 13.81 -18.82
N ASN A 106 8.30 13.49 -17.77
CA ASN A 106 8.39 12.27 -16.96
C ASN A 106 9.77 12.08 -16.29
N GLY A 107 10.33 13.12 -15.68
CA GLY A 107 11.51 13.01 -14.83
C GLY A 107 11.25 12.12 -13.61
N ILE A 108 12.19 11.23 -13.30
CA ILE A 108 12.10 10.29 -12.16
C ILE A 108 12.54 10.96 -10.83
N GLU A 109 13.29 12.07 -10.90
CA GLU A 109 13.87 12.76 -9.74
C GLU A 109 13.61 14.27 -9.75
N GLN A 110 13.18 14.80 -8.60
CA GLN A 110 12.97 16.24 -8.36
C GLN A 110 14.28 17.01 -8.24
N SER A 111 14.93 17.25 -9.37
CA SER A 111 16.11 18.10 -9.43
C SER A 111 16.20 18.86 -10.74
N PHE A 112 16.71 20.10 -10.64
CA PHE A 112 17.07 20.94 -11.79
C PHE A 112 17.91 20.17 -12.82
N PHE A 113 18.89 19.39 -12.35
CA PHE A 113 19.78 18.60 -13.19
C PHE A 113 19.06 17.44 -13.89
N ASN A 114 18.08 16.81 -13.23
CA ASN A 114 17.27 15.78 -13.85
C ASN A 114 16.34 16.36 -14.95
N CYS A 115 15.81 17.57 -14.77
CA CYS A 115 15.07 18.23 -15.84
C CYS A 115 15.96 18.48 -17.07
N ILE A 116 17.21 18.92 -16.88
CA ILE A 116 18.16 19.09 -18.00
C ILE A 116 18.45 17.73 -18.66
N ARG A 117 18.69 16.67 -17.86
CA ARG A 117 18.85 15.28 -18.36
C ARG A 117 17.67 14.85 -19.23
N CYS A 118 16.44 15.15 -18.82
CA CYS A 118 15.23 14.85 -19.58
C CYS A 118 15.12 15.68 -20.88
N CYS A 119 15.57 16.94 -20.86
CA CYS A 119 15.58 17.80 -22.04
C CYS A 119 16.58 17.37 -23.12
N ARG A 120 17.68 16.67 -22.76
CA ARG A 120 18.74 16.28 -23.74
C ARG A 120 18.24 15.48 -24.92
N PHE A 121 17.20 14.68 -24.73
CA PHE A 121 16.59 13.90 -25.81
C PHE A 121 16.03 14.76 -26.94
N TYR A 122 15.79 16.05 -26.67
CA TYR A 122 15.20 17.01 -27.61
C TYR A 122 16.22 18.03 -28.14
N PHE A 123 17.49 17.92 -27.76
CA PHE A 123 18.53 18.79 -28.30
C PHE A 123 18.73 18.55 -29.80
N SER A 124 19.16 19.59 -30.50
CA SER A 124 19.49 19.49 -31.92
C SER A 124 20.62 18.49 -32.14
N ALA A 125 20.71 17.93 -33.34
CA ALA A 125 21.79 17.01 -33.69
C ALA A 125 23.19 17.69 -33.70
N THR A 126 23.24 19.03 -33.76
CA THR A 126 24.48 19.82 -33.70
C THR A 126 24.90 20.17 -32.27
N ALA A 127 24.01 20.03 -31.28
CA ALA A 127 24.23 20.46 -29.90
C ALA A 127 25.47 19.80 -29.27
N THR A 128 25.77 18.54 -29.59
CA THR A 128 26.98 17.86 -29.09
C THR A 128 28.23 18.65 -29.47
N GLN A 129 28.35 19.07 -30.73
CA GLN A 129 29.52 19.78 -31.23
C GLN A 129 29.59 21.19 -30.64
N GLU A 130 28.46 21.88 -30.55
CA GLU A 130 28.35 23.21 -29.92
C GLU A 130 28.80 23.17 -28.44
N ILE A 131 28.32 22.19 -27.67
CA ILE A 131 28.71 22.00 -26.26
C ILE A 131 30.20 21.69 -26.15
N LEU A 132 30.73 20.80 -27.01
CA LEU A 132 32.14 20.45 -27.00
C LEU A 132 33.03 21.65 -27.34
N ASP A 133 32.65 22.46 -28.32
CA ASP A 133 33.42 23.63 -28.73
C ASP A 133 33.39 24.73 -27.64
N GLU A 134 32.25 24.92 -26.96
CA GLU A 134 32.11 25.87 -25.84
C GLU A 134 33.01 25.49 -24.64
N PHE A 135 32.99 24.22 -24.23
CA PHE A 135 33.75 23.76 -23.06
C PHE A 135 35.18 23.33 -23.40
N ARG A 136 35.58 23.27 -24.68
CA ARG A 136 36.94 22.91 -25.10
C ARG A 136 38.05 23.69 -24.39
N PRO A 137 37.93 25.01 -24.16
CA PRO A 137 38.97 25.77 -23.46
C PRO A 137 39.11 25.37 -21.98
N TRP A 138 38.09 24.74 -21.39
CA TRP A 138 38.04 24.35 -19.98
C TRP A 138 38.65 22.96 -19.75
N LEU A 139 39.05 22.24 -20.81
CA LEU A 139 39.57 20.87 -20.75
C LEU A 139 41.07 20.80 -20.40
N CYS A 140 41.57 21.75 -19.61
CA CYS A 140 42.92 21.69 -19.06
C CYS A 140 42.91 20.86 -17.75
N PRO A 141 43.50 19.65 -17.69
CA PRO A 141 43.42 18.78 -16.51
C PRO A 141 44.05 19.35 -15.23
N PHE A 142 44.81 20.45 -15.35
CA PHE A 142 45.48 21.13 -14.25
C PHE A 142 44.71 22.36 -13.75
N ASP A 143 43.62 22.72 -14.41
CA ASP A 143 42.75 23.83 -14.02
C ASP A 143 41.54 23.31 -13.23
N SER A 144 41.14 24.05 -12.20
CA SER A 144 39.88 23.85 -11.50
C SER A 144 38.66 23.83 -12.44
N ALA A 145 38.73 24.58 -13.56
CA ALA A 145 37.67 24.62 -14.57
C ALA A 145 37.38 23.25 -15.22
N PHE A 146 38.32 22.31 -15.17
CA PHE A 146 38.13 20.95 -15.69
C PHE A 146 37.04 20.20 -14.93
N GLY A 147 37.00 20.34 -13.59
CA GLY A 147 35.98 19.72 -12.76
C GLY A 147 34.58 20.21 -13.14
N ASP A 148 34.43 21.52 -13.32
CA ASP A 148 33.18 22.14 -13.75
C ASP A 148 32.76 21.67 -15.14
N ALA A 149 33.70 21.60 -16.09
CA ALA A 149 33.45 21.07 -17.43
C ALA A 149 32.94 19.61 -17.40
N MET A 150 33.47 18.76 -16.52
CA MET A 150 32.97 17.38 -16.37
C MET A 150 31.54 17.33 -15.85
N TYR A 151 31.18 18.19 -14.89
CA TYR A 151 29.79 18.31 -14.43
C TYR A 151 28.86 18.80 -15.55
N PHE A 152 29.26 19.81 -16.33
CA PHE A 152 28.46 20.27 -17.46
C PHE A 152 28.31 19.22 -18.55
N PHE A 153 29.33 18.41 -18.83
CA PHE A 153 29.18 17.27 -19.74
C PHE A 153 28.24 16.20 -19.20
N ASP A 154 28.38 15.83 -17.92
CA ASP A 154 27.44 14.92 -17.28
C ASP A 154 26.01 15.47 -17.33
N TRP A 155 25.81 16.80 -17.35
CA TRP A 155 24.51 17.48 -17.34
C TRP A 155 23.92 17.87 -18.69
N PHE A 156 24.70 18.12 -19.73
CA PHE A 156 24.21 18.62 -21.02
C PHE A 156 24.54 17.75 -22.21
N LEU A 157 25.58 16.91 -22.15
CA LEU A 157 26.01 16.14 -23.31
C LEU A 157 24.94 15.10 -23.72
N PRO A 158 24.42 15.13 -24.96
CA PRO A 158 23.43 14.17 -25.43
C PRO A 158 24.04 12.78 -25.61
N VAL A 159 23.71 11.85 -24.71
CA VAL A 159 24.19 10.45 -24.73
C VAL A 159 23.15 9.45 -25.24
N ASN A 160 21.94 9.91 -25.57
CA ASN A 160 20.84 9.07 -26.05
C ASN A 160 20.32 9.57 -27.41
N LEU A 161 21.22 9.64 -28.39
CA LEU A 161 20.86 9.99 -29.76
C LEU A 161 20.32 8.75 -30.49
N PRO A 162 19.43 8.89 -31.49
CA PRO A 162 19.05 7.76 -32.31
C PRO A 162 20.27 7.25 -33.10
N PRO A 163 20.36 5.96 -33.43
CA PRO A 163 21.58 5.39 -34.02
C PRO A 163 22.03 5.96 -35.35
N ASN A 164 21.12 6.60 -36.10
CA ASN A 164 21.43 7.32 -37.33
C ASN A 164 22.23 8.62 -37.07
N LEU A 165 22.22 9.12 -35.83
CA LEU A 165 22.90 10.35 -35.39
C LEU A 165 24.06 10.07 -34.42
N HIS A 166 24.43 8.80 -34.16
CA HIS A 166 25.56 8.47 -33.29
C HIS A 166 26.89 9.05 -33.79
N ASN A 167 27.05 9.21 -35.11
CA ASN A 167 28.22 9.87 -35.69
C ASN A 167 28.35 11.36 -35.28
N GLN A 168 27.26 11.97 -34.80
CA GLN A 168 27.18 13.37 -34.32
C GLN A 168 27.09 13.46 -32.78
N GLY A 169 27.22 12.32 -32.08
CA GLY A 169 27.12 12.19 -30.63
C GLY A 169 28.31 11.44 -30.05
N PHE A 170 28.07 10.20 -29.62
CA PHE A 170 29.09 9.23 -29.22
C PHE A 170 29.16 8.13 -30.30
N LYS A 171 30.37 7.82 -30.79
CA LYS A 171 30.56 6.73 -31.75
C LYS A 171 30.38 5.38 -31.03
N GLU A 172 29.20 4.77 -31.13
CA GLU A 172 29.03 3.32 -31.40
C GLU A 172 27.56 2.84 -31.50
N SER A 173 27.37 1.86 -32.40
CA SER A 173 26.23 0.93 -32.61
C SER A 173 24.88 1.42 -33.18
N LYS A 174 24.51 0.79 -34.31
CA LYS A 174 23.28 0.94 -35.12
C LYS A 174 22.08 0.19 -34.51
N ALA A 175 20.92 0.81 -34.39
CA ALA A 175 19.61 0.15 -34.26
C ALA A 175 18.46 1.10 -34.67
N ASP A 176 17.50 0.62 -35.46
CA ASP A 176 16.45 1.46 -36.03
C ASP A 176 15.29 1.81 -35.06
N ARG A 177 14.91 3.08 -35.12
CA ARG A 177 13.60 3.72 -34.87
C ARG A 177 12.70 3.17 -33.75
N ILE A 178 12.94 3.60 -32.50
CA ILE A 178 11.92 3.80 -31.45
C ILE A 178 12.35 5.00 -30.58
N TRP A 179 11.40 5.78 -30.03
CA TRP A 179 11.65 6.95 -29.14
C TRP A 179 12.41 6.62 -27.84
N GLN A 180 12.47 5.34 -27.45
CA GLN A 180 13.39 4.82 -26.43
C GLN A 180 14.27 3.75 -27.09
N PHE A 181 15.59 3.85 -26.91
CA PHE A 181 16.54 2.86 -27.41
C PHE A 181 16.20 1.48 -26.83
N LYS A 182 15.81 0.53 -27.69
CA LYS A 182 15.75 -0.89 -27.31
C LYS A 182 17.08 -1.52 -27.71
N PRO A 183 17.77 -2.23 -26.81
CA PRO A 183 19.01 -2.90 -27.17
C PRO A 183 18.76 -3.89 -28.32
N LEU A 184 19.74 -3.95 -29.22
CA LEU A 184 19.83 -4.96 -30.27
C LEU A 184 19.62 -6.35 -29.66
N GLN A 185 18.91 -7.23 -30.37
CA GLN A 185 18.60 -8.57 -29.85
C GLN A 185 19.86 -9.36 -29.43
N SER A 186 20.98 -9.16 -30.12
CA SER A 186 22.28 -9.79 -29.80
C SER A 186 22.91 -9.35 -28.48
N TYR A 187 22.49 -8.21 -27.92
CA TYR A 187 23.00 -7.66 -26.65
C TYR A 187 21.95 -7.71 -25.53
N ARG A 188 20.82 -8.40 -25.76
CA ARG A 188 19.84 -8.64 -24.71
C ARG A 188 20.34 -9.76 -23.81
N LEU A 189 20.08 -9.62 -22.52
CA LEU A 189 20.32 -10.69 -21.55
C LEU A 189 19.54 -11.93 -21.99
N THR A 190 20.26 -13.04 -22.15
CA THR A 190 19.65 -14.34 -22.40
C THR A 190 19.17 -14.96 -21.09
N GLU A 191 18.30 -15.97 -21.17
CA GLU A 191 17.88 -16.70 -19.98
C GLU A 191 19.07 -17.35 -19.25
N GLN A 192 20.12 -17.75 -19.96
CA GLN A 192 21.32 -18.30 -19.34
C GLN A 192 22.12 -17.23 -18.60
N ASP A 193 22.30 -16.04 -19.19
CA ASP A 193 23.02 -14.93 -18.54
C ASP A 193 22.35 -14.53 -17.21
N ILE A 194 21.01 -14.54 -17.19
CA ILE A 194 20.22 -14.26 -15.98
C ILE A 194 20.46 -15.35 -14.92
N THR A 195 20.46 -16.62 -15.33
CA THR A 195 20.71 -17.74 -14.41
C THR A 195 22.14 -17.69 -13.85
N ASP A 196 23.14 -17.42 -14.69
CA ASP A 196 24.55 -17.32 -14.27
C ASP A 196 24.77 -16.14 -13.31
N PHE A 197 24.10 -15.01 -13.55
CA PHE A 197 24.12 -13.87 -12.64
C PHE A 197 23.52 -14.24 -11.27
N VAL A 198 22.37 -14.92 -11.24
CA VAL A 198 21.74 -15.33 -9.98
C VAL A 198 22.64 -16.29 -9.21
N ASN A 199 23.16 -17.33 -9.86
CA ASN A 199 24.07 -18.30 -9.23
C ASN A 199 25.32 -17.62 -8.65
N CYS A 200 25.90 -16.64 -9.37
CA CYS A 200 27.06 -15.90 -8.88
C CYS A 200 26.73 -15.01 -7.68
N ALA A 201 25.55 -14.39 -7.64
CA ALA A 201 25.18 -13.44 -6.61
C ALA A 201 24.59 -14.11 -5.35
N GLU A 202 23.96 -15.27 -5.52
CA GLU A 202 23.18 -15.96 -4.48
C GLU A 202 24.01 -16.20 -3.21
N GLU A 203 25.21 -16.78 -3.33
CA GLU A 203 26.07 -17.08 -2.19
C GLU A 203 26.41 -15.83 -1.35
N TYR A 204 26.74 -14.71 -2.01
CA TYR A 204 27.08 -13.47 -1.33
C TYR A 204 25.87 -12.84 -0.64
N VAL A 205 24.69 -12.94 -1.26
CA VAL A 205 23.46 -12.42 -0.66
C VAL A 205 23.07 -13.27 0.55
N PHE A 206 23.15 -14.61 0.46
CA PHE A 206 22.83 -15.50 1.59
C PHE A 206 23.73 -15.28 2.80
N ILE A 207 25.04 -15.06 2.59
CA ILE A 207 25.96 -14.71 3.67
C ILE A 207 25.59 -13.34 4.28
N SER A 208 25.20 -12.38 3.43
CA SER A 208 24.88 -11.02 3.86
C SER A 208 23.58 -10.91 4.66
N ILE A 209 22.64 -11.85 4.50
CA ILE A 209 21.38 -11.88 5.27
C ILE A 209 21.64 -11.97 6.78
N PHE A 210 22.71 -12.64 7.20
CA PHE A 210 23.07 -12.79 8.61
C PHE A 210 24.02 -11.69 9.12
N ASN A 211 24.28 -10.68 8.29
CA ASN A 211 25.09 -9.53 8.70
C ASN A 211 24.29 -8.61 9.62
N LYS A 212 24.91 -8.15 10.71
CA LYS A 212 24.28 -7.30 11.72
C LYS A 212 23.93 -5.89 11.22
N THR A 213 24.56 -5.40 10.15
CA THR A 213 24.46 -3.99 9.74
C THR A 213 23.62 -3.76 8.48
N TYR A 214 23.61 -4.71 7.54
CA TYR A 214 23.04 -4.51 6.19
C TYR A 214 21.94 -5.52 5.83
N GLN A 215 21.24 -6.05 6.83
CA GLN A 215 20.19 -7.07 6.65
C GLN A 215 19.07 -6.61 5.72
N GLU A 216 18.65 -5.34 5.78
CA GLU A 216 17.58 -4.82 4.92
C GLU A 216 17.99 -4.75 3.44
N ASP A 217 19.22 -4.33 3.15
CA ASP A 217 19.71 -4.25 1.78
C ASP A 217 19.95 -5.65 1.20
N ALA A 218 20.39 -6.61 2.03
CA ALA A 218 20.44 -8.01 1.67
C ALA A 218 19.04 -8.55 1.33
N ALA A 219 18.01 -8.25 2.13
CA ALA A 219 16.63 -8.65 1.85
C ALA A 219 16.09 -8.02 0.54
N LYS A 220 16.46 -6.77 0.23
CA LYS A 220 16.11 -6.12 -1.05
C LYS A 220 16.80 -6.83 -2.23
N ALA A 221 18.10 -7.11 -2.12
CA ALA A 221 18.85 -7.83 -3.14
C ALA A 221 18.25 -9.22 -3.38
N PHE A 222 17.93 -9.93 -2.30
CA PHE A 222 17.26 -11.23 -2.34
C PHE A 222 15.93 -11.17 -3.08
N ARG A 223 15.11 -10.16 -2.79
CA ARG A 223 13.84 -9.93 -3.50
C ARG A 223 14.05 -9.76 -5.01
N HIS A 224 15.09 -9.04 -5.43
CA HIS A 224 15.41 -8.85 -6.84
C HIS A 224 15.88 -10.15 -7.50
N LEU A 225 16.71 -10.96 -6.83
CA LEU A 225 17.12 -12.28 -7.33
C LEU A 225 15.93 -13.23 -7.48
N ALA A 226 15.03 -13.27 -6.48
CA ALA A 226 13.82 -14.07 -6.55
C ALA A 226 12.85 -13.62 -7.66
N MET A 227 12.83 -12.33 -8.03
CA MET A 227 12.07 -11.86 -9.21
C MET A 227 12.63 -12.40 -10.52
N LEU A 228 13.93 -12.68 -10.61
CA LEU A 228 14.59 -13.18 -11.81
C LEU A 228 14.48 -14.72 -11.93
N ARG A 229 14.80 -15.43 -10.83
CA ARG A 229 14.81 -16.90 -10.75
C ARG A 229 14.27 -17.37 -9.41
N PRO A 230 12.94 -17.48 -9.25
CA PRO A 230 12.34 -17.95 -8.00
C PRO A 230 12.67 -19.43 -7.72
N GLU A 231 12.85 -20.24 -8.76
CA GLU A 231 13.10 -21.69 -8.67
C GLU A 231 14.42 -22.06 -7.94
N LEU A 232 15.41 -21.17 -7.96
CA LEU A 232 16.69 -21.36 -7.26
C LEU A 232 16.63 -20.78 -5.86
N VAL A 233 16.11 -19.55 -5.75
CA VAL A 233 16.23 -18.71 -4.57
C VAL A 233 15.20 -19.06 -3.49
N VAL A 234 13.95 -19.39 -3.87
CA VAL A 234 12.86 -19.64 -2.92
C VAL A 234 13.06 -20.92 -2.11
N PRO A 235 13.38 -22.09 -2.71
CA PRO A 235 13.57 -23.32 -1.94
C PRO A 235 14.67 -23.19 -0.88
N ALA A 236 15.80 -22.58 -1.25
CA ALA A 236 16.96 -22.44 -0.35
C ALA A 236 16.62 -21.66 0.94
N ILE A 237 15.86 -20.56 0.84
CA ILE A 237 15.47 -19.78 2.03
C ILE A 237 14.35 -20.46 2.84
N VAL A 238 13.47 -21.22 2.18
CA VAL A 238 12.40 -21.99 2.84
C VAL A 238 12.99 -23.11 3.68
N GLU A 239 13.94 -23.88 3.14
CA GLU A 239 14.70 -24.90 3.88
C GLU A 239 15.45 -24.29 5.06
N GLN A 240 16.09 -23.14 4.84
CA GLN A 240 16.78 -22.41 5.89
C GLN A 240 15.81 -21.99 7.01
N LEU A 241 14.61 -21.49 6.67
CA LEU A 241 13.62 -21.14 7.69
C LEU A 241 13.20 -22.36 8.50
N PHE A 242 12.85 -23.48 7.86
CA PHE A 242 12.46 -24.69 8.57
C PHE A 242 13.58 -25.22 9.48
N SER A 243 14.83 -25.10 9.08
CA SER A 243 15.97 -25.42 9.95
C SER A 243 16.06 -24.48 11.17
N SER A 244 15.77 -23.18 10.97
CA SER A 244 15.84 -22.16 12.02
C SER A 244 14.69 -22.25 13.02
N VAL A 245 13.49 -22.66 12.59
CA VAL A 245 12.32 -22.88 13.47
C VAL A 245 12.62 -23.93 14.53
N ASN A 246 13.37 -24.96 14.16
CA ASN A 246 13.77 -26.04 15.06
C ASN A 246 15.01 -25.69 15.91
N SER A 247 15.70 -24.59 15.60
CA SER A 247 16.90 -24.16 16.32
C SER A 247 16.55 -23.23 17.47
N ILE A 248 16.70 -23.72 18.70
CA ILE A 248 16.49 -22.92 19.92
C ILE A 248 17.63 -21.90 20.14
N ASN A 249 18.81 -22.14 19.55
CA ASN A 249 20.06 -21.45 19.93
C ASN A 249 20.35 -20.19 19.11
N GLU A 250 19.66 -19.95 18.00
CA GLU A 250 20.00 -18.86 17.05
C GLU A 250 18.76 -18.08 16.58
N PRO A 251 18.08 -17.34 17.48
CA PRO A 251 16.82 -16.64 17.17
C PRO A 251 16.98 -15.59 16.05
N HIS A 252 18.15 -14.96 15.94
CA HIS A 252 18.46 -14.00 14.87
C HIS A 252 18.38 -14.62 13.46
N ARG A 253 18.62 -15.92 13.31
CA ARG A 253 18.50 -16.60 12.00
C ARG A 253 17.04 -16.72 11.58
N PHE A 254 16.15 -16.98 12.53
CA PHE A 254 14.72 -17.03 12.28
C PHE A 254 14.20 -15.65 11.82
N THR A 255 14.49 -14.58 12.58
CA THR A 255 14.03 -13.23 12.25
C THR A 255 14.61 -12.70 10.93
N SER A 256 15.86 -13.07 10.62
CA SER A 256 16.51 -12.69 9.36
C SER A 256 15.93 -13.41 8.15
N SER A 257 15.72 -14.72 8.27
CA SER A 257 15.11 -15.53 7.20
C SER A 257 13.67 -15.09 6.94
N LEU A 258 12.92 -14.79 8.01
CA LEU A 258 11.54 -14.32 7.91
C LEU A 258 11.44 -12.95 7.25
N SER A 259 12.36 -12.02 7.56
CA SER A 259 12.43 -10.72 6.89
C SER A 259 12.67 -10.85 5.39
N CYS A 260 13.49 -11.81 4.96
CA CYS A 260 13.73 -12.08 3.54
C CYS A 260 12.50 -12.69 2.86
N LEU A 261 11.84 -13.65 3.53
CA LEU A 261 10.61 -14.28 3.06
C LEU A 261 9.47 -13.26 2.89
N THR A 262 9.33 -12.29 3.80
CA THR A 262 8.36 -11.19 3.67
C THR A 262 8.56 -10.41 2.37
N GLY A 263 9.81 -10.26 1.90
CA GLY A 263 10.13 -9.59 0.64
C GLY A 263 9.76 -10.40 -0.61
N ILE A 264 9.62 -11.72 -0.49
CA ILE A 264 9.39 -12.65 -1.61
C ILE A 264 8.05 -13.39 -1.57
N THR A 265 7.11 -12.98 -0.71
CA THR A 265 5.79 -13.63 -0.57
C THR A 265 5.05 -13.76 -1.91
N ARG A 266 5.18 -12.76 -2.78
CA ARG A 266 4.57 -12.79 -4.11
C ARG A 266 5.12 -13.91 -4.99
N GLN A 267 6.42 -14.15 -4.94
CA GLN A 267 7.11 -15.19 -5.71
C GLN A 267 6.77 -16.59 -5.20
N ILE A 268 6.49 -16.72 -3.90
CA ILE A 268 6.00 -17.98 -3.29
C ILE A 268 4.57 -18.26 -3.77
N VAL A 269 3.71 -17.24 -3.79
CA VAL A 269 2.27 -17.40 -4.07
C VAL A 269 1.96 -17.49 -5.57
N GLN A 270 2.74 -16.84 -6.43
CA GLN A 270 2.50 -16.80 -7.87
C GLN A 270 2.95 -18.11 -8.55
N GLN A 271 2.02 -18.85 -9.19
CA GLN A 271 2.44 -19.97 -10.04
C GLN A 271 3.06 -19.39 -11.33
N THR A 272 4.32 -19.72 -11.56
CA THR A 272 4.97 -19.47 -12.84
C THR A 272 5.19 -20.81 -13.53
N LEU A 273 5.29 -20.81 -14.86
CA LEU A 273 5.57 -22.03 -15.63
C LEU A 273 6.86 -22.71 -15.16
N ASN A 274 7.84 -21.91 -14.72
CA ASN A 274 9.15 -22.40 -14.29
C ASN A 274 9.14 -22.85 -12.81
N PHE A 275 8.27 -22.26 -11.98
CA PHE A 275 8.16 -22.59 -10.55
C PHE A 275 6.68 -22.75 -10.13
N PRO A 276 6.05 -23.90 -10.44
CA PRO A 276 4.67 -24.17 -10.02
C PRO A 276 4.58 -24.57 -8.54
N GLN A 277 5.66 -25.14 -7.98
CA GLN A 277 5.70 -25.69 -6.62
C GLN A 277 5.63 -24.62 -5.51
N GLY A 278 5.79 -23.33 -5.82
CA GLY A 278 5.81 -22.27 -4.80
C GLY A 278 4.63 -22.29 -3.82
N GLN A 279 3.43 -22.60 -4.31
CA GLN A 279 2.21 -22.61 -3.49
C GLN A 279 2.15 -23.72 -2.45
N THR A 280 2.84 -24.84 -2.67
CA THR A 280 2.84 -25.95 -1.71
C THR A 280 3.52 -25.56 -0.40
N TYR A 281 4.43 -24.57 -0.44
CA TYR A 281 5.10 -24.04 0.74
C TYR A 281 4.22 -23.10 1.58
N VAL A 282 3.16 -22.49 1.01
CA VAL A 282 2.41 -21.41 1.67
C VAL A 282 1.86 -21.84 3.03
N LEU A 283 1.07 -22.92 3.07
CA LEU A 283 0.42 -23.35 4.29
C LEU A 283 1.39 -23.97 5.33
N PRO A 284 2.36 -24.81 4.94
CA PRO A 284 3.42 -25.25 5.84
C PRO A 284 4.21 -24.09 6.47
N LEU A 285 4.51 -23.04 5.70
CA LEU A 285 5.17 -21.84 6.21
C LEU A 285 4.28 -21.09 7.20
N LEU A 286 3.00 -20.87 6.86
CA LEU A 286 2.03 -20.23 7.74
C LEU A 286 1.96 -20.92 9.11
N ILE A 287 1.83 -22.25 9.13
CA ILE A 287 1.75 -23.05 10.36
C ILE A 287 3.07 -22.97 11.14
N SER A 288 4.22 -23.12 10.47
CA SER A 288 5.52 -23.16 11.14
C SER A 288 5.90 -21.84 11.79
N VAL A 289 5.54 -20.72 11.14
CA VAL A 289 5.82 -19.36 11.63
C VAL A 289 4.96 -18.99 12.83
N LEU A 290 3.84 -19.68 13.14
CA LEU A 290 3.06 -19.44 14.36
C LEU A 290 3.85 -19.64 15.65
N SER A 291 4.93 -20.43 15.62
CA SER A 291 5.90 -20.55 16.73
C SER A 291 6.69 -19.27 17.00
N GLY A 292 6.61 -18.29 16.11
CA GLY A 292 7.18 -16.97 16.24
C GLY A 292 6.32 -15.98 17.03
N ILE A 293 5.04 -16.28 17.29
CA ILE A 293 4.18 -15.47 18.15
C ILE A 293 4.49 -15.83 19.60
N ASP A 294 5.34 -15.01 20.23
CA ASP A 294 5.82 -15.16 21.61
C ASP A 294 5.69 -13.83 22.35
N SER A 295 5.04 -13.83 23.51
CA SER A 295 4.89 -12.65 24.36
C SER A 295 6.22 -12.12 24.90
N ASN A 296 7.26 -12.96 24.97
CA ASN A 296 8.55 -12.61 25.54
C ASN A 296 9.54 -12.05 24.50
N ASP A 297 9.35 -12.37 23.22
CA ASP A 297 10.22 -11.93 22.12
C ASP A 297 9.43 -11.09 21.12
N PHE A 298 9.41 -9.78 21.38
CA PHE A 298 8.68 -8.83 20.55
C PHE A 298 9.23 -8.75 19.12
N ASP A 299 10.55 -8.84 18.94
CA ASP A 299 11.17 -8.75 17.62
C ASP A 299 10.78 -9.95 16.76
N LYS A 300 10.77 -11.16 17.33
CA LYS A 300 10.30 -12.38 16.66
C LYS A 300 8.82 -12.29 16.29
N THR A 301 8.00 -11.82 17.23
CA THR A 301 6.55 -11.63 17.03
C THR A 301 6.25 -10.59 15.96
N SER A 302 6.95 -9.45 15.98
CA SER A 302 6.82 -8.39 14.97
C SER A 302 7.14 -8.89 13.57
N LYS A 303 8.28 -9.59 13.39
CA LYS A 303 8.63 -10.18 12.08
C LYS A 303 7.64 -11.24 11.62
N THR A 304 7.06 -11.98 12.56
CA THR A 304 5.99 -12.96 12.31
C THR A 304 4.74 -12.29 11.78
N PHE A 305 4.23 -11.24 12.43
CA PHE A 305 3.06 -10.51 11.96
C PHE A 305 3.31 -9.82 10.61
N GLN A 306 4.50 -9.25 10.38
CA GLN A 306 4.87 -8.66 9.09
C GLN A 306 4.81 -9.69 7.96
N PHE A 307 5.33 -10.91 8.18
CA PHE A 307 5.24 -12.00 7.20
C PHE A 307 3.81 -12.46 6.98
N LEU A 308 3.06 -12.74 8.06
CA LEU A 308 1.67 -13.19 7.99
C LEU A 308 0.79 -12.18 7.24
N LYS A 309 0.91 -10.89 7.57
CA LYS A 309 0.24 -9.81 6.84
C LYS A 309 0.58 -9.86 5.34
N ALA A 310 1.86 -9.96 5.00
CA ALA A 310 2.30 -9.90 3.61
C ALA A 310 1.82 -11.09 2.76
N ILE A 311 1.72 -12.29 3.34
CA ILE A 311 1.28 -13.49 2.61
C ILE A 311 -0.26 -13.63 2.59
N LEU A 312 -0.94 -13.31 3.69
CA LEU A 312 -2.41 -13.44 3.81
C LEU A 312 -3.14 -12.45 2.88
N MET A 313 -2.57 -11.27 2.64
CA MET A 313 -3.08 -10.32 1.64
C MET A 313 -2.90 -10.79 0.18
N LEU A 314 -2.29 -11.94 -0.08
CA LEU A 314 -2.03 -12.46 -1.43
C LEU A 314 -2.78 -13.77 -1.73
N ILE A 315 -3.45 -14.38 -0.73
CA ILE A 315 -4.11 -15.67 -0.85
C ILE A 315 -5.57 -15.58 -0.40
N THR A 316 -6.39 -16.53 -0.84
CA THR A 316 -7.75 -16.73 -0.32
C THR A 316 -7.77 -17.88 0.69
N CYS A 317 -8.26 -17.62 1.90
CA CYS A 317 -8.37 -18.59 2.99
C CYS A 317 -9.68 -19.38 2.86
N VAL A 318 -9.70 -20.38 1.97
CA VAL A 318 -10.90 -21.18 1.66
C VAL A 318 -10.51 -22.65 1.59
N ASP A 319 -11.29 -23.51 2.26
CA ASP A 319 -11.14 -24.96 2.13
C ASP A 319 -11.63 -25.43 0.75
N CYS A 320 -10.67 -25.72 -0.12
CA CYS A 320 -10.86 -26.22 -1.48
C CYS A 320 -10.60 -27.73 -1.58
N SER A 321 -10.48 -28.45 -0.46
CA SER A 321 -10.14 -29.89 -0.45
C SER A 321 -11.14 -30.76 -1.22
N SER A 322 -12.42 -30.37 -1.21
CA SER A 322 -13.48 -31.07 -1.95
C SER A 322 -13.43 -30.88 -3.47
N ALA A 323 -12.66 -29.91 -3.98
CA ALA A 323 -12.54 -29.63 -5.42
C ALA A 323 -11.89 -30.79 -6.21
N ILE A 324 -11.16 -31.68 -5.54
CA ILE A 324 -10.50 -32.84 -6.15
C ILE A 324 -11.52 -33.86 -6.70
N ASN A 325 -12.71 -33.89 -6.12
CA ASN A 325 -13.78 -34.80 -6.54
C ASN A 325 -14.52 -34.30 -7.80
N ILE A 326 -14.26 -33.07 -8.23
CA ILE A 326 -14.91 -32.46 -9.39
C ILE A 326 -14.04 -32.74 -10.62
N PRO A 327 -14.63 -33.15 -11.76
CA PRO A 327 -13.90 -33.32 -13.01
C PRO A 327 -13.45 -31.96 -13.56
N ASN A 328 -12.35 -31.45 -13.02
CA ASN A 328 -11.66 -30.23 -13.42
C ASN A 328 -10.26 -30.57 -13.95
N ASP A 329 -9.73 -29.71 -14.83
CA ASP A 329 -8.35 -29.78 -15.32
C ASP A 329 -7.40 -29.24 -14.23
N LEU A 330 -7.17 -30.06 -13.20
CA LEU A 330 -6.28 -29.78 -12.07
C LEU A 330 -4.91 -30.42 -12.31
N THR A 331 -3.86 -29.62 -12.19
CA THR A 331 -2.47 -30.12 -12.16
C THR A 331 -2.19 -30.89 -10.86
N GLU A 332 -1.17 -31.74 -10.84
CA GLU A 332 -0.78 -32.47 -9.62
C GLU A 332 -0.43 -31.53 -8.45
N VAL A 333 0.22 -30.40 -8.76
CA VAL A 333 0.53 -29.36 -7.76
C VAL A 333 -0.74 -28.71 -7.22
N GLU A 334 -1.72 -28.40 -8.08
CA GLU A 334 -3.01 -27.86 -7.62
C GLU A 334 -3.78 -28.85 -6.74
N LYS A 335 -3.71 -30.16 -7.04
CA LYS A 335 -4.33 -31.18 -6.18
C LYS A 335 -3.69 -31.20 -4.79
N GLU A 336 -2.36 -31.14 -4.72
CA GLU A 336 -1.64 -31.05 -3.45
C GLU A 336 -2.03 -29.79 -2.67
N VAL A 337 -2.05 -28.62 -3.33
CA VAL A 337 -2.46 -27.36 -2.70
C VAL A 337 -3.91 -27.43 -2.20
N CYS A 338 -4.83 -27.99 -2.99
CA CYS A 338 -6.23 -28.21 -2.58
C CYS A 338 -6.32 -29.08 -1.32
N LEU A 339 -5.55 -30.16 -1.21
CA LEU A 339 -5.54 -31.00 0.00
C LEU A 339 -5.05 -30.22 1.22
N LEU A 340 -3.99 -29.42 1.05
CA LEU A 340 -3.45 -28.60 2.13
C LEU A 340 -4.51 -27.62 2.65
N THR A 341 -5.34 -27.03 1.78
CA THR A 341 -6.34 -26.00 2.18
C THR A 341 -7.33 -26.46 3.26
N ALA A 342 -7.49 -27.76 3.51
CA ALA A 342 -8.28 -28.26 4.63
C ALA A 342 -7.79 -27.77 6.00
N GLN A 343 -6.50 -27.44 6.13
CA GLN A 343 -5.90 -26.98 7.39
C GLN A 343 -6.02 -25.47 7.63
N PHE A 344 -6.67 -24.70 6.73
CA PHE A 344 -6.82 -23.25 6.92
C PHE A 344 -7.61 -22.90 8.18
N GLU A 345 -8.68 -23.64 8.47
CA GLU A 345 -9.49 -23.42 9.67
C GLU A 345 -8.65 -23.65 10.94
N ASP A 346 -7.92 -24.76 11.01
CA ASP A 346 -7.02 -25.08 12.13
C ASP A 346 -5.95 -24.01 12.33
N PHE A 347 -5.33 -23.57 11.23
CA PHE A 347 -4.33 -22.50 11.25
C PHE A 347 -4.90 -21.20 11.83
N ILE A 348 -6.09 -20.78 11.38
CA ILE A 348 -6.73 -19.54 11.85
C ILE A 348 -7.12 -19.65 13.32
N ILE A 349 -7.65 -20.80 13.74
CA ILE A 349 -8.00 -21.05 15.13
C ILE A 349 -6.75 -20.97 16.02
N GLU A 350 -5.66 -21.62 15.63
CA GLU A 350 -4.41 -21.61 16.40
C GLU A 350 -3.78 -20.20 16.43
N PHE A 351 -3.80 -19.49 15.31
CA PHE A 351 -3.36 -18.09 15.24
C PHE A 351 -4.13 -17.20 16.21
N LEU A 352 -5.47 -17.29 16.22
CA LEU A 352 -6.31 -16.51 17.13
C LEU A 352 -6.04 -16.90 18.59
N ASN A 353 -5.92 -18.19 18.90
CA ASN A 353 -5.65 -18.64 20.26
C ASN A 353 -4.31 -18.08 20.79
N ARG A 354 -3.23 -18.14 19.99
CA ARG A 354 -1.91 -17.58 20.36
C ARG A 354 -1.97 -16.06 20.52
N THR A 355 -2.70 -15.40 19.63
CA THR A 355 -2.90 -13.96 19.69
C THR A 355 -3.64 -13.57 20.96
N PHE A 356 -4.73 -14.26 21.32
CA PHE A 356 -5.48 -14.03 22.55
C PHE A 356 -4.65 -14.30 23.80
N GLN A 357 -3.85 -15.36 23.82
CA GLN A 357 -2.90 -15.63 24.91
C GLN A 357 -1.87 -14.51 25.08
N MET A 358 -1.33 -13.99 23.96
CA MET A 358 -0.43 -12.84 23.99
C MET A 358 -1.14 -11.59 24.54
N VAL A 359 -2.36 -11.32 24.08
CA VAL A 359 -3.20 -10.21 24.57
C VAL A 359 -3.46 -10.32 26.08
N ASP A 360 -3.78 -11.53 26.59
CA ASP A 360 -3.95 -11.80 28.01
C ASP A 360 -2.64 -11.65 28.80
N SER A 361 -1.50 -12.06 28.25
CA SER A 361 -0.20 -11.87 28.91
C SER A 361 0.13 -10.38 29.09
N LEU A 362 -0.15 -9.55 28.08
CA LEU A 362 0.02 -8.09 28.17
C LEU A 362 -0.94 -7.45 29.18
N SER A 363 -2.10 -8.09 29.45
CA SER A 363 -3.06 -7.62 30.45
C SER A 363 -2.60 -7.86 31.89
N THR A 364 -1.78 -8.90 32.14
CA THR A 364 -1.41 -9.36 33.48
C THR A 364 -0.12 -8.76 34.03
N GLU A 365 0.77 -8.25 33.18
CA GLU A 365 2.03 -7.59 33.55
C GLU A 365 1.88 -6.24 34.28
N VAL A 366 0.71 -5.95 34.86
CA VAL A 366 0.44 -4.74 35.66
C VAL A 366 1.07 -4.89 37.05
N PHE A 367 2.41 -4.85 37.12
CA PHE A 367 3.12 -4.67 38.38
C PHE A 367 3.51 -3.19 38.54
N ASP A 368 3.18 -2.62 39.70
CA ASP A 368 3.59 -1.30 40.21
C ASP A 368 2.95 -0.03 39.60
N GLY A 369 1.61 0.06 39.64
CA GLY A 369 0.88 1.34 39.81
C GLY A 369 1.06 2.43 38.74
N TRP A 370 1.90 2.22 37.74
CA TRP A 370 2.16 3.07 36.59
C TRP A 370 1.67 2.35 35.36
N VAL A 371 0.48 2.72 34.89
CA VAL A 371 -0.03 2.32 33.57
C VAL A 371 0.68 3.16 32.52
N ALA A 372 1.95 2.87 32.27
CA ALA A 372 2.66 3.39 31.11
C ALA A 372 2.54 2.36 29.98
N THR A 373 1.85 2.72 28.89
CA THR A 373 1.90 1.95 27.66
C THR A 373 3.36 1.89 27.21
N THR A 374 3.93 0.69 27.13
CA THR A 374 5.32 0.54 26.70
C THR A 374 5.40 0.71 25.18
N ALA A 375 6.58 1.06 24.66
CA ALA A 375 6.80 1.09 23.22
C ALA A 375 6.48 -0.26 22.55
N ASN A 376 6.71 -1.36 23.26
CA ASN A 376 6.43 -2.71 22.79
C ASN A 376 4.92 -2.99 22.66
N ASP A 377 4.09 -2.49 23.58
CA ASP A 377 2.63 -2.64 23.48
C ASP A 377 2.08 -1.94 22.24
N VAL A 378 2.55 -0.72 21.99
CA VAL A 378 2.15 0.09 20.84
C VAL A 378 2.61 -0.57 19.54
N ASN A 379 3.84 -1.09 19.50
CA ASN A 379 4.34 -1.78 18.32
C ASN A 379 3.59 -3.10 18.07
N THR A 380 3.21 -3.84 19.11
CA THR A 380 2.40 -5.07 18.98
C THR A 380 1.04 -4.77 18.37
N GLU A 381 0.38 -3.72 18.84
CA GLU A 381 -0.89 -3.26 18.29
C GLU A 381 -0.75 -2.90 16.81
N ILE A 382 0.26 -2.10 16.45
CA ILE A 382 0.51 -1.66 15.08
C ILE A 382 0.73 -2.85 14.12
N GLU A 383 1.39 -3.91 14.57
CA GLU A 383 1.74 -5.06 13.72
C GLU A 383 0.61 -6.10 13.65
N LEU A 384 -0.16 -6.33 14.73
CA LEU A 384 -1.26 -7.30 14.74
C LEU A 384 -2.50 -6.80 14.00
N THR A 385 -2.91 -5.55 14.23
CA THR A 385 -4.13 -4.96 13.65
C THR A 385 -4.27 -5.16 12.14
N PRO A 386 -3.22 -5.06 11.29
CA PRO A 386 -3.35 -5.31 9.86
C PRO A 386 -3.39 -6.79 9.44
N VAL A 387 -3.02 -7.75 10.30
CA VAL A 387 -3.07 -9.19 9.94
C VAL A 387 -4.52 -9.68 9.89
N ILE A 388 -5.35 -9.24 10.83
CA ILE A 388 -6.74 -9.68 10.97
C ILE A 388 -7.62 -9.31 9.76
N PRO A 389 -7.61 -8.07 9.22
CA PRO A 389 -8.25 -7.75 7.94
C PRO A 389 -7.80 -8.66 6.80
N GLY A 390 -6.50 -8.95 6.71
CA GLY A 390 -5.95 -9.83 5.68
C GLY A 390 -6.54 -11.25 5.72
N ILE A 391 -6.94 -11.75 6.89
CA ILE A 391 -7.67 -13.02 7.03
C ILE A 391 -9.14 -12.84 6.69
N ILE A 392 -9.79 -11.87 7.34
CA ILE A 392 -11.24 -11.69 7.28
C ILE A 392 -11.71 -11.35 5.87
N GLU A 393 -11.02 -10.43 5.19
CA GLU A 393 -11.38 -10.02 3.84
C GLU A 393 -11.19 -11.17 2.84
N GLN A 394 -10.25 -12.09 3.08
CA GLN A 394 -9.89 -13.12 2.11
C GLN A 394 -10.43 -14.52 2.44
N CYS A 395 -11.27 -14.66 3.48
CA CYS A 395 -11.80 -15.95 3.91
C CYS A 395 -13.21 -16.26 3.37
N SER A 396 -13.54 -17.56 3.36
CA SER A 396 -14.92 -18.02 3.10
C SER A 396 -15.88 -17.58 4.19
N SER A 397 -17.18 -17.53 3.89
CA SER A 397 -18.20 -17.18 4.90
C SER A 397 -18.20 -18.12 6.12
N LYS A 398 -17.85 -19.40 5.95
CA LYS A 398 -17.73 -20.39 7.03
C LYS A 398 -16.59 -20.04 7.99
N ILE A 399 -15.40 -19.79 7.45
CA ILE A 399 -14.22 -19.42 8.25
C ILE A 399 -14.44 -18.07 8.93
N PHE A 400 -15.07 -17.12 8.22
CA PHE A 400 -15.43 -15.82 8.80
C PHE A 400 -16.31 -15.97 10.05
N GLN A 401 -17.33 -16.84 10.02
CA GLN A 401 -18.20 -17.09 11.18
C GLN A 401 -17.40 -17.58 12.39
N VAL A 402 -16.47 -18.52 12.19
CA VAL A 402 -15.58 -19.04 13.26
C VAL A 402 -14.73 -17.92 13.86
N VAL A 403 -14.14 -17.07 13.01
CA VAL A 403 -13.33 -15.91 13.45
C VAL A 403 -14.19 -14.93 14.24
N GLN A 404 -15.38 -14.59 13.72
CA GLN A 404 -16.31 -13.65 14.34
C GLN A 404 -16.76 -14.14 15.72
N GLU A 405 -17.20 -15.39 15.83
CA GLU A 405 -17.62 -15.99 17.10
C GLU A 405 -16.48 -16.00 18.13
N LYS A 406 -15.26 -16.37 17.72
CA LYS A 406 -14.10 -16.38 18.62
C LYS A 406 -13.75 -14.99 19.14
N ILE A 407 -13.75 -13.96 18.28
CA ILE A 407 -13.46 -12.58 18.71
C ILE A 407 -14.55 -12.06 19.65
N ILE A 408 -15.83 -12.28 19.32
CA ILE A 408 -16.95 -11.85 20.18
C ILE A 408 -16.90 -12.54 21.55
N ASN A 409 -16.66 -13.86 21.57
CA ASN A 409 -16.55 -14.62 22.81
C ASN A 409 -15.35 -14.16 23.66
N PHE A 410 -14.22 -13.85 23.03
CA PHE A 410 -13.05 -13.32 23.72
C PHE A 410 -13.33 -11.95 24.35
N LEU A 411 -13.98 -11.04 23.62
CA LEU A 411 -14.38 -9.72 24.15
C LEU A 411 -15.34 -9.84 25.33
N ALA A 412 -16.31 -10.75 25.26
CA ALA A 412 -17.27 -10.99 26.34
C ALA A 412 -16.61 -11.61 27.60
N ALA A 413 -15.59 -12.45 27.42
CA ALA A 413 -14.86 -13.08 28.50
C ALA A 413 -13.76 -12.18 29.11
N SER A 414 -13.23 -11.23 28.33
CA SER A 414 -12.14 -10.35 28.78
C SER A 414 -12.57 -9.41 29.90
N SER A 415 -11.81 -9.39 30.99
CA SER A 415 -11.95 -8.37 32.02
C SER A 415 -11.34 -7.05 31.54
N PHE A 416 -11.96 -5.93 31.90
CA PHE A 416 -11.49 -4.62 31.47
C PHE A 416 -10.06 -4.36 32.00
N THR A 417 -9.12 -4.16 31.08
CA THR A 417 -7.74 -3.75 31.40
C THR A 417 -7.34 -2.55 30.53
N PRO A 418 -6.99 -1.38 31.13
CA PRO A 418 -6.68 -0.17 30.37
C PRO A 418 -5.57 -0.32 29.32
N ARG A 419 -4.55 -1.15 29.57
CA ARG A 419 -3.39 -1.36 28.69
C ARG A 419 -3.78 -1.99 27.35
N VAL A 420 -4.74 -2.92 27.38
CA VAL A 420 -5.13 -3.75 26.23
C VAL A 420 -6.42 -3.25 25.57
N SER A 421 -7.11 -2.32 26.24
CA SER A 421 -8.39 -1.73 25.82
C SER A 421 -8.41 -1.28 24.35
N LYS A 422 -7.34 -0.61 23.89
CA LYS A 422 -7.19 -0.14 22.51
C LYS A 422 -7.04 -1.29 21.51
N LEU A 423 -6.18 -2.27 21.82
CA LEU A 423 -5.99 -3.47 21.01
C LEU A 423 -7.30 -4.26 20.85
N LEU A 424 -8.04 -4.48 21.94
CA LEU A 424 -9.35 -5.13 21.90
C LEU A 424 -10.35 -4.38 21.02
N THR A 425 -10.37 -3.04 21.13
CA THR A 425 -11.21 -2.21 20.28
C THR A 425 -10.81 -2.29 18.81
N ASP A 426 -9.51 -2.34 18.51
CA ASP A 426 -9.02 -2.46 17.13
C ASP A 426 -9.25 -3.85 16.52
N LEU A 427 -9.37 -4.92 17.33
CA LEU A 427 -9.79 -6.25 16.87
C LEU A 427 -11.26 -6.30 16.41
N VAL A 428 -12.11 -5.37 16.87
CA VAL A 428 -13.53 -5.29 16.45
C VAL A 428 -13.69 -4.65 15.09
N GLN A 429 -12.79 -3.75 14.69
CA GLN A 429 -12.94 -3.00 13.44
C GLN A 429 -13.05 -3.91 12.20
N PRO A 430 -12.20 -4.93 12.01
CA PRO A 430 -12.24 -5.75 10.79
C PRO A 430 -13.50 -6.61 10.69
N ILE A 431 -14.00 -7.15 11.81
CA ILE A 431 -15.27 -7.92 11.82
C ILE A 431 -16.48 -7.02 11.57
N LEU A 432 -16.41 -5.75 11.96
CA LEU A 432 -17.45 -4.76 11.72
C LEU A 432 -17.52 -4.36 10.25
N GLU A 433 -16.38 -4.17 9.61
CA GLU A 433 -16.29 -3.82 8.19
C GLU A 433 -16.77 -4.96 7.28
N ALA A 434 -16.39 -6.20 7.60
CA ALA A 434 -16.76 -7.37 6.80
C ALA A 434 -18.25 -7.75 6.91
N ASN A 435 -18.81 -7.72 8.12
CA ASN A 435 -20.24 -8.00 8.32
C ASN A 435 -20.86 -7.07 9.38
N PRO A 436 -21.23 -5.83 9.00
CA PRO A 436 -21.75 -4.85 9.95
C PRO A 436 -23.08 -5.28 10.58
N ILE A 437 -23.93 -6.01 9.85
CA ILE A 437 -25.28 -6.37 10.31
C ILE A 437 -25.21 -7.32 11.50
N GLU A 438 -24.51 -8.45 11.36
CA GLU A 438 -24.41 -9.42 12.46
C GLU A 438 -23.49 -8.89 13.58
N THR A 439 -22.37 -8.23 13.26
CA THR A 439 -21.46 -7.70 14.31
C THR A 439 -22.15 -6.65 15.19
N LEU A 440 -22.89 -5.70 14.61
CA LEU A 440 -23.61 -4.68 15.38
C LEU A 440 -24.70 -5.28 16.27
N LYS A 441 -25.40 -6.31 15.79
CA LYS A 441 -26.48 -7.00 16.54
C LYS A 441 -26.01 -7.54 17.89
N TYR A 442 -24.78 -8.02 17.99
CA TYR A 442 -24.22 -8.52 19.26
C TYR A 442 -23.55 -7.42 20.09
N ILE A 443 -22.70 -6.59 19.48
CA ILE A 443 -21.80 -5.68 20.24
C ILE A 443 -22.47 -4.32 20.55
N MET A 444 -23.31 -3.79 19.66
CA MET A 444 -23.90 -2.45 19.83
C MET A 444 -24.81 -2.36 21.06
N PRO A 445 -25.78 -3.29 21.28
CA PRO A 445 -26.65 -3.21 22.45
C PRO A 445 -25.89 -3.35 23.75
N GLN A 446 -24.97 -4.33 23.84
CA GLN A 446 -24.16 -4.57 25.03
C GLN A 446 -23.32 -3.35 25.41
N THR A 447 -22.70 -2.69 24.41
CA THR A 447 -21.88 -1.49 24.63
C THR A 447 -22.74 -0.32 25.11
N CYS A 448 -23.90 -0.09 24.48
CA CYS A 448 -24.82 0.98 24.89
C CYS A 448 -25.37 0.77 26.29
N GLU A 449 -25.83 -0.45 26.61
CA GLU A 449 -26.34 -0.79 27.95
C GLU A 449 -25.26 -0.64 29.03
N ARG A 450 -24.02 -1.04 28.74
CA ARG A 450 -22.89 -0.87 29.67
C ARG A 450 -22.58 0.60 29.92
N ILE A 451 -22.58 1.44 28.88
CA ILE A 451 -22.42 2.90 29.02
C ILE A 451 -23.56 3.48 29.85
N GLU A 452 -24.81 3.12 29.55
CA GLU A 452 -25.98 3.62 30.27
C GLU A 452 -25.96 3.23 31.76
N LYS A 453 -25.54 2.00 32.07
CA LYS A 453 -25.40 1.51 33.44
C LYS A 453 -24.32 2.27 34.22
N ILE A 454 -23.12 2.42 33.65
CA ILE A 454 -22.02 3.16 34.29
C ILE A 454 -22.40 4.62 34.52
N MET A 455 -23.08 5.24 33.53
CA MET A 455 -23.57 6.61 33.66
C MET A 455 -24.64 6.76 34.75
N HIS A 456 -25.57 5.81 34.87
CA HIS A 456 -26.60 5.83 35.91
C HIS A 456 -25.99 5.66 37.32
N ASP A 457 -24.99 4.80 37.46
CA ASP A 457 -24.39 4.48 38.76
C ASP A 457 -23.44 5.58 39.28
N SER A 458 -22.87 6.42 38.39
CA SER A 458 -21.80 7.38 38.74
C SER A 458 -21.99 8.80 38.14
N GLU A 459 -23.22 9.21 37.83
CA GLU A 459 -23.55 10.45 37.12
C GLU A 459 -22.91 11.70 37.76
N ALA A 460 -23.07 11.88 39.08
CA ALA A 460 -22.58 13.06 39.78
C ALA A 460 -21.05 13.16 39.79
N THR A 461 -20.33 12.04 39.83
CA THR A 461 -18.87 11.99 39.90
C THR A 461 -18.25 12.14 38.51
N ILE A 462 -18.82 11.52 37.47
CA ILE A 462 -18.31 11.62 36.09
C ILE A 462 -18.46 13.04 35.54
N LEU A 463 -19.53 13.75 35.93
CA LEU A 463 -19.79 15.12 35.50
C LEU A 463 -18.99 16.17 36.27
N THR A 464 -18.34 15.83 37.39
CA THR A 464 -17.65 16.81 38.25
C THR A 464 -16.18 16.50 38.51
N ASP A 465 -15.77 15.23 38.45
CA ASP A 465 -14.40 14.77 38.73
C ASP A 465 -13.56 14.68 37.43
N HIS A 466 -12.36 15.23 37.49
CA HIS A 466 -11.38 15.15 36.41
C HIS A 466 -10.70 13.78 36.31
N LYS A 467 -10.86 12.89 37.31
CA LYS A 467 -10.15 11.59 37.34
C LYS A 467 -10.67 10.56 36.33
N GLY A 468 -11.90 10.69 35.85
CA GLY A 468 -12.47 9.90 34.74
C GLY A 468 -12.57 8.39 35.01
N ASP A 469 -13.68 7.78 34.59
CA ASP A 469 -13.78 6.32 34.62
C ASP A 469 -13.09 5.73 33.37
N MET A 470 -12.08 4.88 33.60
CA MET A 470 -11.29 4.24 32.54
C MET A 470 -12.13 3.22 31.76
N GLU A 471 -13.05 2.52 32.44
CA GLU A 471 -13.96 1.56 31.82
C GLU A 471 -14.98 2.28 30.94
N LEU A 472 -15.55 3.39 31.43
CA LEU A 472 -16.41 4.25 30.62
C LEU A 472 -15.68 4.78 29.39
N THR A 473 -14.45 5.26 29.58
CA THR A 473 -13.64 5.80 28.49
C THR A 473 -13.41 4.75 27.41
N TRP A 474 -13.13 3.50 27.79
CA TRP A 474 -13.00 2.41 26.83
C TRP A 474 -14.31 2.06 26.14
N CYS A 475 -15.43 1.98 26.87
CA CYS A 475 -16.73 1.74 26.25
C CYS A 475 -17.09 2.83 25.22
N LEU A 476 -16.73 4.09 25.50
CA LEU A 476 -16.90 5.20 24.56
C LEU A 476 -15.95 5.11 23.36
N ILE A 477 -14.72 4.62 23.54
CA ILE A 477 -13.77 4.37 22.43
C ILE A 477 -14.29 3.23 21.55
N LEU A 478 -14.77 2.13 22.15
CA LEU A 478 -15.40 1.02 21.43
C LEU A 478 -16.64 1.49 20.67
N PHE A 479 -17.53 2.23 21.34
CA PHE A 479 -18.70 2.85 20.71
C PHE A 479 -18.29 3.74 19.53
N SER A 480 -17.26 4.56 19.69
CA SER A 480 -16.72 5.40 18.61
C SER A 480 -16.29 4.59 17.38
N LYS A 481 -15.70 3.40 17.56
CA LYS A 481 -15.37 2.49 16.46
C LYS A 481 -16.60 1.86 15.82
N LEU A 482 -17.59 1.42 16.61
CA LEU A 482 -18.83 0.84 16.09
C LEU A 482 -19.57 1.80 15.14
N LEU A 483 -19.46 3.11 15.36
CA LEU A 483 -20.05 4.12 14.48
C LEU A 483 -19.33 4.30 13.13
N GLN A 484 -18.20 3.63 12.89
CA GLN A 484 -17.54 3.56 11.58
C GLN A 484 -18.20 2.54 10.64
N ALA A 485 -19.18 1.78 11.12
CA ALA A 485 -19.93 0.85 10.28
C ALA A 485 -20.68 1.56 9.14
N ARG A 486 -21.13 0.77 8.17
CA ARG A 486 -21.90 1.25 7.03
C ARG A 486 -23.13 2.04 7.47
N GLY A 487 -23.30 3.25 6.95
CA GLY A 487 -24.31 4.21 7.44
C GLY A 487 -25.75 3.68 7.41
N ASP A 488 -26.12 2.92 6.39
CA ASP A 488 -27.43 2.27 6.26
C ASP A 488 -27.75 1.32 7.44
N THR A 489 -26.76 0.56 7.93
CA THR A 489 -26.91 -0.35 9.06
C THR A 489 -27.03 0.37 10.40
N LEU A 490 -26.37 1.52 10.55
CA LEU A 490 -26.43 2.33 11.76
C LEU A 490 -27.81 2.95 11.99
N LEU A 491 -28.62 3.14 10.94
CA LEU A 491 -29.97 3.70 11.06
C LEU A 491 -30.90 2.84 11.93
N VAL A 492 -30.68 1.52 11.96
CA VAL A 492 -31.46 0.60 12.81
C VAL A 492 -31.28 0.92 14.29
N TYR A 493 -30.10 1.41 14.69
CA TYR A 493 -29.73 1.69 16.08
C TYR A 493 -29.84 3.18 16.46
N LYS A 494 -30.51 3.99 15.64
CA LYS A 494 -30.60 5.45 15.81
C LYS A 494 -31.02 5.88 17.22
N SER A 495 -32.04 5.25 17.80
CA SER A 495 -32.55 5.59 19.13
C SER A 495 -31.50 5.37 20.23
N MET A 496 -30.78 4.24 20.17
CA MET A 496 -29.73 3.89 21.13
C MET A 496 -28.54 4.85 21.01
N ILE A 497 -28.10 5.11 19.78
CA ILE A 497 -27.01 6.04 19.48
C ILE A 497 -27.35 7.43 20.01
N SER A 498 -28.57 7.93 19.76
CA SER A 498 -29.01 9.24 20.28
C SER A 498 -29.05 9.27 21.81
N SER A 499 -29.51 8.20 22.47
CA SER A 499 -29.52 8.11 23.94
C SER A 499 -28.11 8.29 24.53
N VAL A 500 -27.13 7.58 23.98
CA VAL A 500 -25.73 7.67 24.42
C VAL A 500 -25.17 9.09 24.22
N PHE A 501 -25.39 9.72 23.06
CA PHE A 501 -24.94 11.09 22.84
C PHE A 501 -25.58 12.09 23.81
N HIS A 502 -26.89 11.98 24.08
CA HIS A 502 -27.58 12.88 25.00
C HIS A 502 -27.03 12.80 26.43
N ARG A 503 -26.70 11.60 26.91
CA ARG A 503 -26.19 11.41 28.27
C ARG A 503 -24.71 11.76 28.41
N CYS A 504 -23.89 11.44 27.40
CA CYS A 504 -22.44 11.54 27.52
C CYS A 504 -21.87 12.91 27.08
N ILE A 505 -22.62 13.77 26.38
CA ILE A 505 -22.10 15.05 25.85
C ILE A 505 -21.60 16.03 26.93
N HIS A 506 -22.09 15.88 28.16
CA HIS A 506 -21.76 16.75 29.30
C HIS A 506 -20.53 16.28 30.09
N ILE A 507 -19.87 15.19 29.70
CA ILE A 507 -18.69 14.67 30.38
C ILE A 507 -17.51 15.65 30.26
N ILE A 508 -16.89 15.99 31.39
CA ILE A 508 -15.79 16.97 31.47
C ILE A 508 -14.42 16.31 31.29
N HIS A 509 -14.30 15.01 31.57
CA HIS A 509 -13.04 14.29 31.44
C HIS A 509 -12.53 14.28 29.99
N LYS A 510 -11.31 14.80 29.78
CA LYS A 510 -10.71 15.05 28.45
C LYS A 510 -10.74 13.83 27.54
N LYS A 511 -10.27 12.65 27.98
CA LYS A 511 -10.19 11.46 27.11
C LYS A 511 -11.56 10.92 26.73
N SER A 512 -12.53 10.94 27.67
CA SER A 512 -13.90 10.50 27.41
C SER A 512 -14.62 11.47 26.46
N TYR A 513 -14.43 12.77 26.66
CA TYR A 513 -14.94 13.80 25.75
C TYR A 513 -14.35 13.67 24.34
N GLU A 514 -13.04 13.45 24.22
CA GLU A 514 -12.37 13.17 22.93
C GLU A 514 -12.95 11.91 22.26
N ALA A 515 -13.23 10.84 23.02
CA ALA A 515 -13.85 9.63 22.48
C ALA A 515 -15.26 9.90 21.90
N ILE A 516 -16.07 10.71 22.58
CA ILE A 516 -17.41 11.11 22.12
C ILE A 516 -17.33 12.02 20.90
N ALA A 517 -16.42 12.99 20.91
CA ALA A 517 -16.18 13.86 19.75
C ALA A 517 -15.75 13.03 18.52
N ASN A 518 -14.89 12.04 18.73
CA ASN A 518 -14.52 11.08 17.70
C ASN A 518 -15.71 10.21 17.26
N ALA A 519 -16.58 9.79 18.19
CA ALA A 519 -17.81 9.05 17.86
C ALA A 519 -18.73 9.89 16.96
N ALA A 520 -18.94 11.16 17.28
CA ALA A 520 -19.73 12.08 16.45
C ALA A 520 -19.10 12.29 15.07
N LYS A 521 -17.77 12.47 15.02
CA LYS A 521 -17.01 12.57 13.76
C LYS A 521 -17.17 11.30 12.91
N ASN A 522 -17.07 10.12 13.49
CA ASN A 522 -17.21 8.85 12.79
C ASN A 522 -18.65 8.67 12.27
N LEU A 523 -19.66 8.98 13.08
CA LEU A 523 -21.06 8.96 12.67
C LEU A 523 -21.29 9.84 11.43
N LEU A 524 -20.82 11.10 11.48
CA LEU A 524 -20.95 12.02 10.35
C LEU A 524 -20.21 11.50 9.11
N LYS A 525 -19.01 10.95 9.26
CA LYS A 525 -18.27 10.33 8.14
C LYS A 525 -19.04 9.18 7.52
N SER A 526 -19.57 8.26 8.33
CA SER A 526 -20.31 7.08 7.84
C SER A 526 -21.53 7.43 7.00
N PHE A 527 -22.15 8.59 7.25
CA PHE A 527 -23.28 9.11 6.47
C PHE A 527 -22.90 10.05 5.31
N SER A 528 -21.78 10.76 5.40
CA SER A 528 -21.43 11.82 4.44
C SER A 528 -20.35 11.46 3.43
N TYR A 529 -19.49 10.48 3.72
CA TYR A 529 -18.38 10.12 2.85
C TYR A 529 -18.78 8.99 1.90
N VAL A 530 -18.14 8.96 0.73
CA VAL A 530 -18.15 7.82 -0.19
C VAL A 530 -16.93 6.97 0.12
N TYR A 531 -17.13 5.70 0.46
CA TYR A 531 -16.05 4.76 0.81
C TYR A 531 -16.28 3.38 0.17
N PRO A 532 -15.20 2.62 -0.10
CA PRO A 532 -15.31 1.24 -0.57
C PRO A 532 -15.82 0.33 0.55
N ILE A 533 -16.62 -0.67 0.17
CA ILE A 533 -17.20 -1.67 1.10
C ILE A 533 -16.46 -3.02 1.02
N ASP A 534 -15.87 -3.34 -0.12
CA ASP A 534 -15.27 -4.64 -0.38
C ASP A 534 -13.80 -4.47 -0.76
N TYR A 535 -12.93 -5.22 -0.08
CA TYR A 535 -11.48 -5.23 -0.24
C TYR A 535 -10.95 -6.63 -0.62
N ARG A 536 -11.84 -7.54 -1.04
CA ARG A 536 -11.48 -8.88 -1.52
C ARG A 536 -10.54 -8.86 -2.72
N LEU A 537 -9.68 -9.88 -2.80
CA LEU A 537 -8.75 -10.09 -3.93
C LEU A 537 -9.46 -10.43 -5.24
N THR A 538 -10.69 -10.96 -5.18
CA THR A 538 -11.47 -11.37 -6.34
C THR A 538 -12.91 -10.88 -6.24
N VAL A 539 -13.49 -10.55 -7.39
CA VAL A 539 -14.92 -10.22 -7.55
C VAL A 539 -15.76 -11.49 -7.64
N GLU A 540 -15.15 -12.61 -8.00
CA GLU A 540 -15.81 -13.91 -8.13
C GLU A 540 -16.32 -14.41 -6.77
N ASN A 541 -17.42 -15.16 -6.81
CA ASN A 541 -17.99 -15.72 -5.59
C ASN A 541 -17.13 -16.87 -5.04
N ILE A 542 -16.38 -16.57 -3.99
CA ILE A 542 -15.47 -17.51 -3.33
C ILE A 542 -16.23 -18.67 -2.63
N ASP A 543 -17.48 -18.44 -2.24
CA ASP A 543 -18.36 -19.46 -1.63
C ASP A 543 -19.19 -20.23 -2.66
N GLY A 544 -18.99 -19.96 -3.96
CA GLY A 544 -19.67 -20.63 -5.07
C GLY A 544 -19.19 -22.07 -5.30
N PRO A 545 -19.81 -22.80 -6.23
CA PRO A 545 -19.36 -24.14 -6.59
C PRO A 545 -17.98 -24.09 -7.26
N PHE A 546 -17.06 -24.99 -6.86
CA PHE A 546 -15.69 -25.04 -7.40
C PHE A 546 -15.58 -25.46 -8.88
N SER A 547 -16.70 -25.83 -9.52
CA SER A 547 -16.77 -26.01 -10.98
C SER A 547 -16.59 -24.70 -11.75
N ASP A 548 -17.10 -23.61 -11.17
CA ASP A 548 -17.21 -22.33 -11.86
C ASP A 548 -15.97 -21.48 -11.60
N PHE A 549 -15.46 -21.55 -10.36
CA PHE A 549 -14.31 -20.79 -9.93
C PHE A 549 -13.52 -21.54 -8.86
N LEU A 550 -12.20 -21.56 -8.99
CA LEU A 550 -11.30 -22.21 -8.03
C LEU A 550 -10.49 -21.15 -7.28
N PRO A 551 -10.76 -20.90 -5.98
CA PRO A 551 -10.12 -19.84 -5.21
C PRO A 551 -8.59 -19.90 -5.18
N ILE A 552 -7.98 -21.09 -5.18
CA ILE A 552 -6.51 -21.24 -5.18
C ILE A 552 -5.83 -20.59 -6.39
N ARG A 553 -6.57 -20.37 -7.49
CA ARG A 553 -6.09 -19.69 -8.71
C ARG A 553 -6.13 -18.16 -8.62
N VAL A 554 -6.73 -17.57 -7.57
CA VAL A 554 -6.78 -16.10 -7.37
C VAL A 554 -5.40 -15.48 -7.26
N SER A 555 -4.51 -16.19 -6.58
CA SER A 555 -3.08 -15.91 -6.42
C SER A 555 -2.32 -15.64 -7.74
N LEU A 556 -2.88 -16.06 -8.89
CA LEU A 556 -2.31 -15.87 -10.23
C LEU A 556 -2.60 -14.52 -10.85
N PHE A 557 -3.62 -13.81 -10.36
CA PHE A 557 -4.01 -12.52 -10.94
C PHE A 557 -3.04 -11.46 -10.44
N CYS A 558 -1.88 -11.34 -11.09
CA CYS A 558 -1.18 -10.06 -11.21
C CYS A 558 -2.24 -8.99 -11.50
N PHE A 559 -2.53 -8.11 -10.52
CA PHE A 559 -3.40 -6.92 -10.63
C PHE A 559 -3.76 -6.57 -12.08
N GLN A 560 -4.77 -7.24 -12.64
CA GLN A 560 -5.28 -6.89 -13.95
C GLN A 560 -6.15 -5.69 -13.68
N LYS A 561 -5.61 -4.49 -13.91
CA LYS A 561 -6.33 -3.23 -13.67
C LYS A 561 -7.75 -3.27 -14.25
N GLU A 562 -7.92 -3.96 -15.38
CA GLU A 562 -9.18 -4.14 -16.11
C GLU A 562 -10.28 -4.95 -15.37
N LYS A 563 -9.96 -5.68 -14.30
CA LYS A 563 -10.91 -6.50 -13.52
C LYS A 563 -11.14 -5.99 -12.09
N VAL A 564 -11.01 -4.68 -11.88
CA VAL A 564 -11.30 -4.07 -10.57
C VAL A 564 -12.75 -3.58 -10.55
N THR A 565 -13.56 -4.13 -9.65
CA THR A 565 -14.90 -3.65 -9.33
C THR A 565 -14.88 -3.03 -7.94
N ILE A 566 -15.19 -1.74 -7.83
CA ILE A 566 -15.29 -1.05 -6.54
C ILE A 566 -16.77 -0.94 -6.15
N SER A 567 -17.20 -1.70 -5.15
CA SER A 567 -18.49 -1.48 -4.52
C SER A 567 -18.41 -0.30 -3.55
N SER A 568 -19.10 0.79 -3.87
CA SER A 568 -19.18 1.97 -2.99
C SER A 568 -20.44 1.94 -2.13
N GLY A 569 -20.30 2.25 -0.85
CA GLY A 569 -21.44 2.55 0.02
C GLY A 569 -21.76 4.02 -0.08
N MET A 570 -22.94 4.36 -0.61
CA MET A 570 -23.54 5.65 -0.30
C MET A 570 -24.39 5.46 0.96
N GLY A 571 -24.07 6.18 2.03
CA GLY A 571 -25.05 6.44 3.07
C GLY A 571 -26.27 7.04 2.37
N SER A 572 -27.38 6.30 2.41
CA SER A 572 -28.68 6.60 1.80
C SER A 572 -28.78 7.97 1.13
N THR A 573 -29.02 7.99 -0.17
CA THR A 573 -29.51 9.16 -0.90
C THR A 573 -30.68 9.78 -0.13
N CYS A 574 -30.39 10.79 0.70
CA CYS A 574 -31.39 11.79 1.04
C CYS A 574 -31.68 12.52 -0.26
N GLY A 575 -32.76 12.10 -0.92
CA GLY A 575 -33.44 12.97 -1.87
C GLY A 575 -33.75 14.26 -1.12
N ILE A 576 -33.11 15.35 -1.55
CA ILE A 576 -33.64 16.69 -1.35
C ILE A 576 -34.75 16.88 -2.38
#